data_AF-A0A7X7J5A8-F1
#
_entry.id   AF-A0A7X7J5A8-F1
#
_cell.length_a   1.000
_cell.length_b   1.000
_cell.length_c   1.000
_cell.angle_alpha   90.00
_cell.angle_beta   90.00
_cell.angle_gamma   90.00
#
_symmetry.space_group_name_H-M   'P 1'
#
loop_
_entity.id
_entity.type
_entity.pdbx_description
1 polymer ?
#
loop_
_entity_poly.entity_id
_entity_poly.type
_entity_poly.pdbx_seq_one_letter_code
_entity_poly.pdbx_strand_id
1 'polypeptide(L)'
;MNVVKKNKVYLFILAVLPVIIGLSFITINPHAFAFPANIIICFVSVYLSVLFGRLSESLRFFSGQKAVLTAFVCIILLMIVHWLFYHRRLFDGGFFPPALYDFSKSALFVFAWMMFVVVLGAVIVRRLTLVKTNNQWFLLHHFGLWFALMTGFLGSTDSYTMYALLTKETSTSYAYNKDGQAMQLPFQISLKEIRTEVDKSGAVAYYGATVKVKDEGKEKTKTIAVNQPYRYKGYDIYIMQVANYRCKLQIVYDPWRYVVLLGILMMMTGALGMFFKGFKMQKQDDKLG
;
A
#
# COMPACT_ATOMS: atom_id res chain seq x y z
N MET A 1 -28.65 34.68 9.22
CA MET A 1 -27.49 33.87 9.65
C MET A 1 -27.24 32.60 8.80
N ASN A 2 -28.28 31.89 8.32
CA ASN A 2 -28.12 30.72 7.45
C ASN A 2 -27.62 31.00 6.02
N VAL A 3 -27.99 32.15 5.42
CA VAL A 3 -27.54 32.53 4.06
C VAL A 3 -26.03 32.80 4.01
N VAL A 4 -25.49 33.46 5.05
CA VAL A 4 -24.04 33.75 5.16
C VAL A 4 -23.22 32.46 5.35
N LYS A 5 -23.73 31.48 6.10
CA LYS A 5 -23.10 30.15 6.20
C LYS A 5 -23.13 29.39 4.87
N LYS A 6 -24.24 29.45 4.12
CA LYS A 6 -24.37 28.84 2.78
C LYS A 6 -23.36 29.43 1.79
N ASN A 7 -23.22 30.76 1.78
CA ASN A 7 -22.28 31.45 0.88
C ASN A 7 -20.82 31.09 1.15
N LYS A 8 -20.43 30.91 2.43
CA LYS A 8 -19.08 30.44 2.78
C LYS A 8 -18.79 29.03 2.28
N VAL A 9 -19.78 28.14 2.24
CA VAL A 9 -19.62 26.78 1.71
C VAL A 9 -19.44 26.81 0.19
N TYR A 10 -20.22 27.60 -0.54
CA TYR A 10 -20.06 27.72 -2.00
C TYR A 10 -18.71 28.35 -2.37
N LEU A 11 -18.26 29.39 -1.66
CA LEU A 11 -16.92 29.97 -1.85
C LEU A 11 -15.80 28.96 -1.59
N PHE A 12 -15.95 28.13 -0.56
CA PHE A 12 -14.99 27.07 -0.26
C PHE A 12 -14.96 26.01 -1.37
N ILE A 13 -16.13 25.56 -1.84
CA ILE A 13 -16.22 24.61 -2.96
C ILE A 13 -15.59 25.21 -4.23
N LEU A 14 -15.89 26.47 -4.54
CA LEU A 14 -15.35 27.16 -5.72
C LEU A 14 -13.82 27.32 -5.66
N ALA A 15 -13.24 27.41 -4.46
CA ALA A 15 -11.79 27.51 -4.27
C ALA A 15 -11.10 26.13 -4.30
N VAL A 16 -11.74 25.08 -3.80
CA VAL A 16 -11.17 23.72 -3.72
C VAL A 16 -11.26 22.98 -5.05
N LEU A 17 -12.32 23.21 -5.83
CA LEU A 17 -12.56 22.50 -7.08
C LEU A 17 -11.44 22.72 -8.13
N PRO A 18 -10.92 23.94 -8.37
CA PRO A 18 -9.79 24.15 -9.26
C PRO A 18 -8.51 23.44 -8.80
N VAL A 19 -8.28 23.35 -7.48
CA VAL A 19 -7.11 22.64 -6.92
C VAL A 19 -7.24 21.14 -7.17
N ILE A 20 -8.42 20.55 -6.92
CA ILE A 20 -8.68 19.13 -7.21
C ILE A 20 -8.49 18.84 -8.70
N ILE A 21 -9.02 19.70 -9.56
CA ILE A 21 -8.84 19.58 -11.01
C ILE A 21 -7.37 19.70 -11.35
N GLY A 22 -6.65 20.73 -10.90
CA GLY A 22 -5.23 20.89 -11.19
C GLY A 22 -4.38 19.67 -10.78
N LEU A 23 -4.61 19.13 -9.58
CA LEU A 23 -3.93 17.93 -9.10
C LEU A 23 -4.26 16.66 -9.90
N SER A 24 -5.41 16.61 -10.59
CA SER A 24 -5.81 15.45 -11.38
C SER A 24 -5.06 15.32 -12.71
N PHE A 25 -4.40 16.38 -13.18
CA PHE A 25 -3.57 16.37 -14.39
C PHE A 25 -2.09 16.09 -14.12
N ILE A 26 -1.65 16.19 -12.85
CA ILE A 26 -0.24 16.02 -12.50
C ILE A 26 0.04 14.54 -12.24
N THR A 27 1.01 14.00 -12.97
CA THR A 27 1.58 12.67 -12.72
C THR A 27 2.82 12.79 -11.83
N ILE A 28 2.94 11.88 -10.89
CA ILE A 28 4.03 11.78 -9.94
C ILE A 28 4.80 10.50 -10.23
N ASN A 29 6.14 10.60 -10.30
CA ASN A 29 7.00 9.43 -10.24
C ASN A 29 7.13 8.95 -8.78
N PRO A 30 6.60 7.77 -8.41
CA PRO A 30 6.67 7.30 -7.02
C PRO A 30 8.10 7.16 -6.51
N HIS A 31 9.03 6.76 -7.37
CA HIS A 31 10.45 6.57 -7.01
C HIS A 31 11.18 7.89 -6.71
N ALA A 32 10.62 9.05 -7.08
CA ALA A 32 11.15 10.35 -6.65
C ALA A 32 11.05 10.54 -5.12
N PHE A 33 10.19 9.74 -4.47
CA PHE A 33 10.00 9.72 -3.03
C PHE A 33 10.55 8.45 -2.38
N ALA A 34 11.43 7.72 -3.06
CA ALA A 34 12.19 6.63 -2.46
C ALA A 34 13.11 7.15 -1.34
N PHE A 35 13.74 6.23 -0.60
CA PHE A 35 14.70 6.56 0.43
C PHE A 35 15.77 7.54 -0.07
N PRO A 36 16.09 8.62 0.68
CA PRO A 36 15.63 8.94 2.04
C PRO A 36 14.38 9.83 2.12
N ALA A 37 13.80 10.25 0.99
CA ALA A 37 12.72 11.22 0.96
C ALA A 37 11.43 10.71 1.64
N ASN A 38 11.11 9.41 1.50
CA ASN A 38 9.99 8.79 2.21
C ASN A 38 10.08 8.95 3.73
N ILE A 39 11.27 8.81 4.32
CA ILE A 39 11.48 8.99 5.77
C ILE A 39 11.18 10.44 6.18
N ILE A 40 11.64 11.41 5.39
CA ILE A 40 11.37 12.83 5.64
C ILE A 40 9.86 13.10 5.59
N ILE A 41 9.16 12.58 4.57
CA ILE A 41 7.71 12.72 4.43
C ILE A 41 6.98 12.07 5.59
N CYS A 42 7.44 10.93 6.09
CA CYS A 42 6.89 10.28 7.27
C CYS A 42 7.00 11.19 8.50
N PHE A 43 8.17 11.77 8.77
CA PHE A 43 8.36 12.69 9.90
C PHE A 43 7.53 13.97 9.77
N VAL A 44 7.46 14.57 8.58
CA VAL A 44 6.60 15.73 8.32
C VAL A 44 5.14 15.39 8.59
N SER A 45 4.68 14.23 8.15
CA SER A 45 3.30 13.79 8.37
C SER A 45 3.00 13.55 9.85
N VAL A 46 3.93 12.96 10.61
CA VAL A 46 3.82 12.83 12.07
C VAL A 46 3.74 14.19 12.74
N TYR A 47 4.62 15.14 12.36
CA TYR A 47 4.61 16.50 12.88
C TYR A 47 3.27 17.20 12.62
N LEU A 48 2.75 17.12 11.39
CA LEU A 48 1.45 17.68 11.03
C LEU A 48 0.30 17.01 11.80
N SER A 49 0.33 15.69 11.98
CA SER A 49 -0.64 14.98 12.83
C SER A 49 -0.60 15.46 14.28
N VAL A 50 0.58 15.69 14.85
CA VAL A 50 0.72 16.22 16.22
C VAL A 50 0.18 17.65 16.30
N LEU A 51 0.55 18.50 15.34
CA LEU A 51 0.09 19.87 15.24
C LEU A 51 -1.45 19.92 15.16
N PHE A 52 -2.07 19.23 14.21
CA PHE A 52 -3.52 19.20 14.04
C PHE A 52 -4.25 18.47 15.18
N GLY A 53 -3.63 17.49 15.81
CA GLY A 53 -4.19 16.80 16.98
C GLY A 53 -4.18 17.64 18.26
N ARG A 54 -3.29 18.64 18.36
CA ARG A 54 -3.17 19.57 19.50
C ARG A 54 -3.82 20.93 19.27
N LEU A 55 -4.03 21.35 18.02
CA LEU A 55 -4.68 22.62 17.69
C LEU A 55 -6.17 22.63 18.09
N SER A 56 -6.63 23.84 18.45
CA SER A 56 -7.91 24.24 19.07
C SER A 56 -9.20 23.72 18.39
N GLU A 57 -10.33 23.80 19.13
CA GLU A 57 -11.71 23.46 18.72
C GLU A 57 -12.12 23.97 17.33
N SER A 58 -11.48 25.01 16.79
CA SER A 58 -11.73 25.52 15.43
C SER A 58 -11.38 24.51 14.33
N LEU A 59 -10.34 23.69 14.49
CA LEU A 59 -9.96 22.61 13.55
C LEU A 59 -10.62 21.27 13.88
N ARG A 60 -11.61 21.26 14.80
CA ARG A 60 -12.43 20.09 15.15
C ARG A 60 -13.12 19.48 13.93
N PHE A 61 -13.32 20.25 12.87
CA PHE A 61 -13.83 19.73 11.60
C PHE A 61 -12.97 18.56 11.10
N PHE A 62 -11.64 18.71 11.02
CA PHE A 62 -10.77 17.68 10.45
C PHE A 62 -10.65 16.42 11.31
N SER A 63 -10.83 16.52 12.64
CA SER A 63 -10.76 15.37 13.57
C SER A 63 -12.13 14.82 13.97
N GLY A 64 -13.22 15.34 13.39
CA GLY A 64 -14.58 14.92 13.71
C GLY A 64 -14.94 13.59 13.03
N GLN A 65 -15.78 12.79 13.69
CA GLN A 65 -16.28 11.51 13.14
C GLN A 65 -16.87 11.67 11.73
N LYS A 66 -17.58 12.78 11.47
CA LYS A 66 -18.16 13.09 10.15
C LYS A 66 -17.09 13.29 9.08
N ALA A 67 -16.02 14.03 9.39
CA ALA A 67 -14.95 14.27 8.42
C ALA A 67 -14.14 13.01 8.12
N VAL A 68 -13.90 12.17 9.13
CA VAL A 68 -13.26 10.86 8.93
C VAL A 68 -14.12 9.97 8.04
N LEU A 69 -15.43 9.91 8.30
CA LEU A 69 -16.37 9.16 7.45
C LEU A 69 -16.41 9.73 6.02
N THR A 70 -16.46 11.05 5.86
CA THR A 70 -16.42 11.69 4.54
C THR A 70 -15.12 11.36 3.81
N ALA A 71 -13.96 11.48 4.45
CA ALA A 71 -12.67 11.14 3.86
C ALA A 71 -12.61 9.66 3.46
N PHE A 72 -13.10 8.76 4.32
CA PHE A 72 -13.18 7.33 4.02
C PHE A 72 -14.07 7.03 2.81
N VAL A 73 -15.27 7.60 2.76
CA VAL A 73 -16.20 7.46 1.63
C VAL A 73 -15.57 8.03 0.35
N CYS A 74 -14.94 9.21 0.42
CA CYS A 74 -14.25 9.80 -0.72
C CYS A 74 -13.13 8.89 -1.23
N ILE A 75 -12.32 8.29 -0.35
CA ILE A 75 -11.26 7.37 -0.75
C ILE A 75 -11.84 6.12 -1.41
N ILE A 76 -12.90 5.52 -0.84
CA ILE A 76 -13.56 4.36 -1.47
C ILE A 76 -14.07 4.72 -2.88
N LEU A 77 -14.73 5.87 -3.03
CA LEU A 77 -15.20 6.33 -4.32
C LEU A 77 -14.03 6.53 -5.29
N LEU A 78 -12.93 7.13 -4.84
CA LEU A 78 -11.71 7.27 -5.63
C LEU A 78 -11.09 5.91 -6.01
N MET A 79 -11.14 4.91 -5.13
CA MET A 79 -10.67 3.54 -5.42
C MET A 79 -11.56 2.83 -6.44
N ILE A 80 -12.89 3.02 -6.37
CA ILE A 80 -13.83 2.48 -7.37
C ILE A 80 -13.58 3.14 -8.72
N VAL A 81 -13.42 4.47 -8.72
CA VAL A 81 -13.08 5.24 -9.92
C VAL A 81 -11.75 4.76 -10.51
N HIS A 82 -10.73 4.55 -9.67
CA HIS A 82 -9.47 3.95 -10.11
C HIS A 82 -9.65 2.59 -10.78
N TRP A 83 -10.42 1.69 -10.14
CA TRP A 83 -10.68 0.37 -10.71
C TRP A 83 -11.36 0.46 -12.08
N LEU A 84 -12.30 1.38 -12.23
CA LEU A 84 -13.00 1.66 -13.48
C LEU A 84 -12.05 2.19 -14.57
N PHE A 85 -11.15 3.12 -14.23
CA PHE A 85 -10.17 3.69 -15.16
C PHE A 85 -9.04 2.73 -15.52
N TYR A 86 -8.62 1.89 -14.57
CA TYR A 86 -7.61 0.85 -14.79
C TYR A 86 -8.10 -0.19 -15.79
N HIS A 87 -9.39 -0.53 -15.75
CA HIS A 87 -10.04 -1.33 -16.78
C HIS A 87 -10.33 -0.47 -18.02
N ARG A 88 -9.28 -0.22 -18.82
CA ARG A 88 -9.29 0.62 -20.04
C ARG A 88 -10.43 0.34 -21.05
N ARG A 89 -11.08 -0.83 -20.96
CA ARG A 89 -12.23 -1.22 -21.79
C ARG A 89 -13.38 -0.22 -21.81
N LEU A 90 -13.54 0.63 -20.80
CA LEU A 90 -14.66 1.59 -20.73
C LEU A 90 -14.30 3.01 -21.22
N PHE A 91 -13.01 3.38 -21.27
CA PHE A 91 -12.57 4.76 -21.53
C PHE A 91 -11.35 4.86 -22.47
N ASP A 92 -11.20 3.90 -23.39
CA ASP A 92 -10.21 3.96 -24.48
C ASP A 92 -10.61 5.07 -25.48
N GLY A 93 -10.15 6.29 -25.22
CA GLY A 93 -10.45 7.44 -26.09
C GLY A 93 -9.74 8.75 -25.77
N GLY A 94 -8.82 8.79 -24.80
CA GLY A 94 -8.07 10.02 -24.48
C GLY A 94 -8.92 11.18 -23.93
N PHE A 95 -10.17 10.92 -23.54
CA PHE A 95 -11.06 11.94 -22.97
C PHE A 95 -10.56 12.45 -21.61
N PHE A 96 -9.88 11.60 -20.85
CA PHE A 96 -9.37 11.92 -19.51
C PHE A 96 -7.85 12.12 -19.51
N PRO A 97 -7.30 12.87 -18.54
CA PRO A 97 -5.85 13.03 -18.40
C PRO A 97 -5.14 11.68 -18.19
N PRO A 98 -3.93 11.47 -18.76
CA PRO A 98 -3.14 10.25 -18.55
C PRO A 98 -2.97 9.87 -17.07
N ALA A 99 -2.88 10.87 -16.19
CA ALA A 99 -2.78 10.70 -14.74
C ALA A 99 -3.98 9.97 -14.12
N LEU A 100 -5.19 10.09 -14.68
CA LEU A 100 -6.37 9.40 -14.16
C LEU A 100 -6.38 7.90 -14.52
N TYR A 101 -5.71 7.51 -15.61
CA TYR A 101 -5.59 6.11 -15.99
C TYR A 101 -4.59 5.32 -15.13
N ASP A 102 -3.51 5.99 -14.69
CA ASP A 102 -2.59 5.46 -13.66
C ASP A 102 -2.79 6.23 -12.35
N PHE A 103 -4.02 6.16 -11.82
CA PHE A 103 -4.48 6.97 -10.69
C PHE A 103 -3.58 6.90 -9.45
N SER A 104 -2.92 5.75 -9.22
CA SER A 104 -1.95 5.57 -8.12
C SER A 104 -0.75 6.51 -8.20
N LYS A 105 -0.46 7.03 -9.40
CA LYS A 105 0.58 8.03 -9.68
C LYS A 105 0.02 9.45 -9.83
N SER A 106 -1.29 9.66 -9.68
CA SER A 106 -1.86 11.01 -9.78
C SER A 106 -1.56 11.83 -8.51
N ALA A 107 -1.23 13.12 -8.67
CA ALA A 107 -0.98 13.99 -7.53
C ALA A 107 -2.22 14.15 -6.64
N LEU A 108 -3.41 14.10 -7.23
CA LEU A 108 -4.68 14.12 -6.50
C LEU A 108 -4.78 12.93 -5.53
N PHE A 109 -4.47 11.72 -5.98
CA PHE A 109 -4.49 10.53 -5.14
C PHE A 109 -3.46 10.63 -4.01
N VAL A 110 -2.20 10.96 -4.35
CA VAL A 110 -1.13 11.09 -3.35
C VAL A 110 -1.49 12.12 -2.30
N PHE A 111 -1.99 13.30 -2.70
CA PHE A 111 -2.41 14.35 -1.78
C PHE A 111 -3.58 13.89 -0.88
N ALA A 112 -4.63 13.31 -1.46
CA ALA A 112 -5.78 12.83 -0.69
C ALA A 112 -5.39 11.73 0.30
N TRP A 113 -4.51 10.81 -0.10
CA TRP A 113 -3.97 9.76 0.76
C TRP A 113 -3.16 10.34 1.92
N MET A 114 -2.23 11.25 1.64
CA MET A 114 -1.41 11.89 2.66
C MET A 114 -2.26 12.70 3.65
N MET A 115 -3.26 13.43 3.15
CA MET A 115 -4.21 14.15 4.02
C MET A 115 -5.00 13.20 4.92
N PHE A 116 -5.46 12.07 4.39
CA PHE A 116 -6.16 11.05 5.20
C PHE A 116 -5.27 10.47 6.30
N VAL A 117 -4.03 10.11 5.98
CA VAL A 117 -3.06 9.60 6.96
C VAL A 117 -2.76 10.66 8.03
N VAL A 118 -2.61 11.94 7.65
CA VAL A 118 -2.40 13.04 8.60
C VAL A 118 -3.60 13.23 9.53
N VAL A 119 -4.82 13.21 8.98
CA VAL A 119 -6.07 13.32 9.76
C VAL A 119 -6.23 12.13 10.72
N LEU A 120 -5.98 10.91 10.25
CA LEU A 120 -6.02 9.71 11.08
C LEU A 120 -4.99 9.79 12.22
N GLY A 121 -3.78 10.27 11.93
CA GLY A 121 -2.76 10.53 12.95
C GLY A 121 -3.19 11.58 13.98
N ALA A 122 -3.86 12.65 13.54
CA ALA A 122 -4.40 13.67 14.46
C ALA A 122 -5.47 13.11 15.40
N VAL A 123 -6.32 12.18 14.93
CA VAL A 123 -7.30 11.46 15.77
C VAL A 123 -6.58 10.63 16.85
N ILE A 124 -5.50 9.95 16.49
CA ILE A 124 -4.68 9.17 17.45
C ILE A 124 -4.07 10.10 18.49
N VAL A 125 -3.40 11.18 18.06
CA VAL A 125 -2.77 12.16 18.96
C VAL A 125 -3.78 12.73 19.94
N ARG A 126 -4.96 13.13 19.46
CA ARG A 126 -6.03 13.67 20.31
C ARG A 126 -6.49 12.66 21.36
N ARG A 127 -6.66 11.39 20.96
CA ARG A 127 -7.07 10.32 21.87
C ARG A 127 -5.99 10.04 22.93
N LEU A 128 -4.71 10.18 22.58
CA LEU A 128 -3.58 10.04 23.49
C LEU A 128 -3.49 11.20 24.50
N THR A 129 -3.75 12.44 24.08
CA THR A 129 -3.53 13.64 24.92
C THR A 129 -4.76 14.04 25.74
N LEU A 130 -5.97 13.93 25.19
CA LEU A 130 -7.18 14.49 25.81
C LEU A 130 -8.09 13.44 26.46
N VAL A 131 -8.06 12.17 26.02
CA VAL A 131 -9.01 11.14 26.47
C VAL A 131 -8.31 10.09 27.33
N LYS A 132 -8.44 10.21 28.66
CA LYS A 132 -7.66 9.40 29.63
C LYS A 132 -8.17 7.99 29.94
N THR A 133 -9.33 7.56 29.45
CA THR A 133 -9.97 6.31 29.89
C THR A 133 -9.87 5.17 28.87
N ASN A 134 -9.40 3.98 29.30
CA ASN A 134 -9.49 2.65 28.68
C ASN A 134 -9.56 2.60 27.12
N ASN A 135 -8.58 3.24 26.46
CA ASN A 135 -8.52 3.42 25.01
C ASN A 135 -7.54 2.48 24.29
N GLN A 136 -6.94 1.52 25.01
CA GLN A 136 -5.84 0.71 24.49
C GLN A 136 -6.19 0.01 23.17
N TRP A 137 -7.34 -0.67 23.10
CA TRP A 137 -7.78 -1.37 21.89
C TRP A 137 -8.11 -0.43 20.73
N PHE A 138 -8.69 0.73 21.02
CA PHE A 138 -8.93 1.76 20.01
C PHE A 138 -7.61 2.29 19.44
N LEU A 139 -6.67 2.63 20.32
CA LEU A 139 -5.36 3.16 19.93
C LEU A 139 -4.58 2.12 19.13
N LEU A 140 -4.55 0.87 19.56
CA LEU A 140 -3.89 -0.21 18.84
C LEU A 140 -4.47 -0.41 17.44
N HIS A 141 -5.79 -0.37 17.31
CA HIS A 141 -6.47 -0.48 16.01
C HIS A 141 -6.13 0.68 15.08
N HIS A 142 -6.30 1.92 15.55
CA HIS A 142 -6.10 3.12 14.72
C HIS A 142 -4.63 3.35 14.42
N PHE A 143 -3.74 3.10 15.38
CA PHE A 143 -2.30 3.18 15.16
C PHE A 143 -1.82 2.09 14.21
N GLY A 144 -2.32 0.86 14.33
CA GLY A 144 -2.05 -0.21 13.37
C GLY A 144 -2.48 0.15 11.95
N LEU A 145 -3.69 0.69 11.79
CA LEU A 145 -4.19 1.19 10.51
C LEU A 145 -3.33 2.33 9.96
N TRP A 146 -3.05 3.35 10.78
CA TRP A 146 -2.20 4.48 10.39
C TRP A 146 -0.80 4.02 9.96
N PHE A 147 -0.20 3.11 10.73
CA PHE A 147 1.12 2.56 10.46
C PHE A 147 1.14 1.75 9.17
N ALA A 148 0.17 0.87 8.96
CA ALA A 148 0.05 0.06 7.74
C ALA A 148 -0.15 0.92 6.48
N LEU A 149 -1.01 1.94 6.56
CA LEU A 149 -1.27 2.84 5.43
C LEU A 149 -0.08 3.74 5.11
N MET A 150 0.56 4.29 6.14
CA MET A 150 1.73 5.16 5.97
C MET A 150 2.90 4.39 5.36
N THR A 151 3.28 3.28 6.00
CA THR A 151 4.43 2.47 5.57
C THR A 151 4.15 1.68 4.30
N GLY A 152 2.90 1.32 4.02
CA GLY A 152 2.52 0.69 2.75
C GLY A 152 2.67 1.66 1.58
N PHE A 153 2.16 2.88 1.73
CA PHE A 153 2.26 3.90 0.68
C PHE A 153 3.69 4.39 0.48
N LEU A 154 4.35 4.85 1.56
CA LEU A 154 5.72 5.34 1.49
C LEU A 154 6.76 4.23 1.27
N GLY A 155 6.46 2.98 1.65
CA GLY A 155 7.31 1.85 1.35
C GLY A 155 7.21 1.39 -0.10
N SER A 156 6.05 1.61 -0.74
CA SER A 156 5.89 1.29 -2.17
C SER A 156 6.81 2.11 -3.08
N THR A 157 7.32 3.26 -2.63
CA THR A 157 8.26 4.09 -3.40
C THR A 157 9.65 3.45 -3.50
N ASP A 158 10.01 2.59 -2.55
CA ASP A 158 11.25 1.79 -2.53
C ASP A 158 11.09 0.42 -3.21
N SER A 159 9.88 0.06 -3.62
CA SER A 159 9.59 -1.26 -4.16
C SER A 159 9.81 -1.31 -5.67
N TYR A 160 10.55 -2.30 -6.16
CA TYR A 160 10.86 -2.46 -7.58
C TYR A 160 10.40 -3.82 -8.10
N THR A 161 9.82 -3.85 -9.29
CA THR A 161 9.51 -5.10 -10.01
C THR A 161 10.41 -5.23 -11.22
N MET A 162 11.13 -6.35 -11.29
CA MET A 162 12.08 -6.68 -12.35
C MET A 162 11.80 -8.08 -12.89
N TYR A 163 12.36 -8.38 -14.05
CA TYR A 163 12.24 -9.67 -14.72
C TYR A 163 13.61 -10.22 -15.06
N ALA A 164 13.81 -11.50 -14.79
CA ALA A 164 15.00 -12.23 -15.20
C ALA A 164 14.59 -13.39 -16.11
N LEU A 165 15.29 -13.55 -17.22
CA LEU A 165 15.14 -14.70 -18.10
C LEU A 165 16.32 -15.64 -17.86
N LEU A 166 16.03 -16.84 -17.35
CA LEU A 166 17.04 -17.85 -17.05
C LEU A 166 16.95 -19.02 -18.02
N THR A 167 18.10 -19.54 -18.41
CA THR A 167 18.25 -20.83 -19.09
C THR A 167 19.07 -21.78 -18.20
N LYS A 168 19.05 -23.09 -18.48
CA LYS A 168 19.78 -24.09 -17.65
C LYS A 168 21.30 -23.84 -17.58
N GLU A 169 21.85 -23.11 -18.53
CA GLU A 169 23.29 -22.86 -18.69
C GLU A 169 23.71 -21.47 -18.18
N THR A 170 22.75 -20.58 -17.91
CA THR A 170 23.04 -19.19 -17.59
C THR A 170 22.83 -18.89 -16.10
N SER A 171 23.75 -18.09 -15.59
CA SER A 171 23.72 -17.57 -14.23
C SER A 171 23.86 -16.06 -14.31
N THR A 172 22.85 -15.32 -13.83
CA THR A 172 22.79 -13.86 -13.97
C THR A 172 22.70 -13.19 -12.61
N SER A 173 23.36 -12.04 -12.49
CA SER A 173 23.18 -11.10 -11.38
C SER A 173 22.43 -9.85 -11.83
N TYR A 174 21.75 -9.91 -12.98
CA TYR A 174 20.99 -8.81 -13.54
C TYR A 174 19.54 -9.19 -13.79
N ALA A 175 18.65 -8.24 -13.52
CA ALA A 175 17.24 -8.30 -13.86
C ALA A 175 16.82 -6.99 -14.54
N TYR A 176 15.76 -7.04 -15.35
CA TYR A 176 15.35 -5.92 -16.18
C TYR A 176 14.00 -5.37 -15.72
N ASN A 177 13.86 -4.05 -15.60
CA ASN A 177 12.57 -3.44 -15.30
C ASN A 177 11.65 -3.43 -16.54
N LYS A 178 10.44 -2.85 -16.41
CA LYS A 178 9.48 -2.74 -17.52
C LYS A 178 10.01 -1.90 -18.69
N ASP A 179 10.91 -0.97 -18.42
CA ASP A 179 11.52 -0.07 -19.40
C ASP A 179 12.79 -0.68 -20.04
N GLY A 180 13.14 -1.93 -19.71
CA GLY A 180 14.31 -2.63 -20.24
C GLY A 180 15.65 -2.23 -19.60
N GLN A 181 15.64 -1.41 -18.55
CA GLN A 181 16.86 -1.03 -17.83
C GLN A 181 17.34 -2.20 -16.96
N ALA A 182 18.63 -2.51 -17.06
CA ALA A 182 19.28 -3.54 -16.26
C ALA A 182 19.54 -3.04 -14.83
N MET A 183 19.13 -3.83 -13.84
CA MET A 183 19.39 -3.61 -12.42
C MET A 183 20.20 -4.79 -11.88
N GLN A 184 21.24 -4.47 -11.10
CA GLN A 184 22.10 -5.47 -10.50
C GLN A 184 21.46 -6.01 -9.21
N LEU A 185 21.41 -7.33 -9.09
CA LEU A 185 20.98 -8.06 -7.91
C LEU A 185 22.17 -8.25 -6.95
N PRO A 186 21.95 -8.25 -5.63
CA PRO A 186 22.99 -8.53 -4.65
C PRO A 186 23.33 -10.02 -4.53
N PHE A 187 22.81 -10.84 -5.45
CA PHE A 187 23.04 -12.28 -5.53
C PHE A 187 22.96 -12.71 -7.00
N GLN A 188 23.61 -13.83 -7.30
CA GLN A 188 23.50 -14.47 -8.60
C GLN A 188 22.39 -15.53 -8.56
N ILE A 189 21.59 -15.60 -9.62
CA ILE A 189 20.53 -16.59 -9.78
C ILE A 189 20.74 -17.43 -11.04
N SER A 190 20.58 -18.74 -10.91
CA SER A 190 20.61 -19.69 -12.03
C SER A 190 19.50 -20.72 -11.93
N LEU A 191 19.10 -21.25 -13.08
CA LEU A 191 18.08 -22.28 -13.20
C LEU A 191 18.74 -23.66 -13.15
N LYS A 192 18.38 -24.48 -12.17
CA LYS A 192 18.89 -25.85 -12.05
C LYS A 192 18.00 -26.85 -12.80
N GLU A 193 16.70 -26.81 -12.51
CA GLU A 193 15.75 -27.78 -13.03
C GLU A 193 14.37 -27.13 -13.18
N ILE A 194 13.62 -27.55 -14.19
CA ILE A 194 12.21 -27.20 -14.37
C ILE A 194 11.42 -28.48 -14.09
N ARG A 195 10.37 -28.39 -13.26
CA ARG A 195 9.48 -29.48 -12.93
C ARG A 195 8.07 -29.12 -13.39
N THR A 196 7.50 -29.98 -14.22
CA THR A 196 6.15 -29.83 -14.74
C THR A 196 5.42 -31.14 -14.48
N GLU A 197 4.31 -31.10 -13.75
CA GLU A 197 3.47 -32.29 -13.53
C GLU A 197 2.16 -32.11 -14.28
N VAL A 198 1.80 -33.11 -15.08
CA VAL A 198 0.56 -33.15 -15.87
C VAL A 198 -0.42 -34.04 -15.14
N ASP A 199 -1.67 -33.59 -15.01
CA ASP A 199 -2.74 -34.38 -14.45
C ASP A 199 -3.23 -35.47 -15.42
N LYS A 200 -4.17 -36.30 -14.94
CA LYS A 200 -4.78 -37.38 -15.73
C LYS A 200 -5.60 -36.87 -16.93
N SER A 201 -5.94 -35.58 -16.99
CA SER A 201 -6.68 -34.95 -18.08
C SER A 201 -5.78 -34.35 -19.16
N GLY A 202 -4.45 -34.39 -18.96
CA GLY A 202 -3.47 -33.77 -19.85
C GLY A 202 -3.22 -32.29 -19.56
N ALA A 203 -3.85 -31.73 -18.52
CA ALA A 203 -3.62 -30.35 -18.08
C ALA A 203 -2.43 -30.28 -17.12
N VAL A 204 -1.66 -29.19 -17.17
CA VAL A 204 -0.53 -29.04 -16.24
C VAL A 204 -1.04 -28.67 -14.85
N ALA A 205 -0.85 -29.57 -13.89
CA ALA A 205 -1.23 -29.41 -12.50
C ALA A 205 -0.18 -28.63 -11.69
N TYR A 206 1.10 -28.74 -12.06
CA TYR A 206 2.19 -28.11 -11.33
C TYR A 206 3.25 -27.56 -12.26
N TYR A 207 3.64 -26.29 -12.04
CA TYR A 207 4.83 -25.69 -12.61
C TYR A 207 5.75 -25.24 -11.48
N GLY A 208 6.95 -25.80 -11.45
CA GLY A 208 8.01 -25.45 -10.52
C GLY A 208 9.35 -25.27 -11.22
N ALA A 209 10.18 -24.41 -10.66
CA ALA A 209 11.55 -24.22 -11.09
C ALA A 209 12.46 -24.27 -9.86
N THR A 210 13.44 -25.17 -9.90
CA THR A 210 14.50 -25.20 -8.91
C THR A 210 15.54 -24.16 -9.30
N VAL A 211 15.62 -23.09 -8.53
CA VAL A 211 16.61 -22.03 -8.71
C VAL A 211 17.73 -22.18 -7.70
N LYS A 212 18.94 -21.84 -8.12
CA LYS A 212 20.11 -21.71 -7.26
C LYS A 212 20.38 -20.22 -7.09
N VAL A 213 20.44 -19.78 -5.83
CA VAL A 213 20.83 -18.42 -5.45
C VAL A 213 22.21 -18.49 -4.80
N LYS A 214 23.16 -17.75 -5.34
CA LYS A 214 24.55 -17.67 -4.86
C LYS A 214 24.86 -16.26 -4.38
N ASP A 215 25.38 -16.18 -3.17
CA ASP A 215 25.68 -14.92 -2.48
C ASP A 215 26.89 -15.11 -1.57
N GLU A 216 27.94 -14.29 -1.75
CA GLU A 216 29.17 -14.31 -0.94
C GLU A 216 29.74 -15.74 -0.69
N GLY A 217 29.73 -16.58 -1.73
CA GLY A 217 30.22 -17.96 -1.67
C GLY A 217 29.26 -18.99 -1.05
N LYS A 218 28.10 -18.57 -0.51
CA LYS A 218 27.03 -19.46 -0.05
C LYS A 218 26.06 -19.76 -1.20
N GLU A 219 25.78 -21.04 -1.43
CA GLU A 219 24.79 -21.48 -2.42
C GLU A 219 23.54 -22.01 -1.71
N LYS A 220 22.38 -21.47 -2.06
CA LYS A 220 21.08 -21.96 -1.61
C LYS A 220 20.28 -22.41 -2.82
N THR A 221 19.84 -23.67 -2.81
CA THR A 221 18.93 -24.19 -3.83
C THR A 221 17.52 -24.20 -3.25
N LYS A 222 16.57 -23.62 -3.99
CA LYS A 222 15.16 -23.62 -3.58
C LYS A 222 14.27 -23.89 -4.80
N THR A 223 13.29 -24.75 -4.62
CA THR A 223 12.21 -24.93 -5.59
C THR A 223 11.17 -23.85 -5.38
N ILE A 224 10.96 -23.05 -6.42
CA ILE A 224 9.89 -22.05 -6.53
C ILE A 224 8.76 -22.72 -7.30
N ALA A 225 7.52 -22.47 -6.91
CA ALA A 225 6.34 -22.94 -7.64
C ALA A 225 5.39 -21.77 -7.91
N VAL A 226 4.40 -22.00 -8.77
CA VAL A 226 3.30 -21.04 -8.96
C VAL A 226 2.67 -20.74 -7.59
N ASN A 227 2.50 -19.45 -7.29
CA ASN A 227 2.00 -18.92 -6.01
C ASN A 227 2.85 -19.25 -4.77
N GLN A 228 4.05 -19.80 -4.93
CA GLN A 228 5.00 -20.04 -3.83
C GLN A 228 6.33 -19.34 -4.09
N PRO A 229 6.41 -18.02 -3.85
CA PRO A 229 7.64 -17.26 -4.07
C PRO A 229 8.74 -17.66 -3.09
N TYR A 230 9.99 -17.50 -3.54
CA TYR A 230 11.15 -17.57 -2.66
C TYR A 230 11.63 -16.17 -2.28
N ARG A 231 11.64 -15.86 -0.99
CA ARG A 231 12.14 -14.58 -0.47
C ARG A 231 13.60 -14.68 -0.04
N TYR A 232 14.44 -13.79 -0.57
CA TYR A 232 15.86 -13.71 -0.23
C TYR A 232 16.36 -12.28 -0.23
N LYS A 233 17.04 -11.83 0.85
CA LYS A 233 17.57 -10.46 1.02
C LYS A 233 16.58 -9.33 0.64
N GLY A 234 15.29 -9.50 0.89
CA GLY A 234 14.24 -8.50 0.58
C GLY A 234 13.60 -8.62 -0.81
N TYR A 235 14.05 -9.59 -1.63
CA TYR A 235 13.53 -9.88 -2.96
C TYR A 235 12.62 -11.11 -2.91
N ASP A 236 11.39 -10.99 -3.39
CA ASP A 236 10.47 -12.09 -3.66
C ASP A 236 10.60 -12.54 -5.13
N ILE A 237 10.91 -13.81 -5.33
CA ILE A 237 11.16 -14.40 -6.64
C ILE A 237 9.98 -15.29 -7.02
N TYR A 238 9.26 -14.89 -8.06
CA TYR A 238 8.08 -15.56 -8.59
C TYR A 238 8.38 -16.19 -9.95
N ILE A 239 7.75 -17.33 -10.22
CA ILE A 239 7.69 -17.87 -11.57
C ILE A 239 6.58 -17.16 -12.33
N MET A 240 6.94 -16.55 -13.46
CA MET A 240 5.98 -15.88 -14.34
C MET A 240 5.63 -16.77 -15.53
N GLN A 241 6.64 -17.34 -16.18
CA GLN A 241 6.45 -18.20 -17.35
C GLN A 241 7.53 -19.26 -17.39
N VAL A 242 7.14 -20.47 -17.75
CA VAL A 242 8.03 -21.62 -17.92
C VAL A 242 7.88 -22.14 -19.34
N ALA A 243 9.01 -22.34 -20.01
CA ALA A 243 9.12 -23.01 -21.30
C ALA A 243 10.21 -24.08 -21.22
N ASN A 244 10.29 -24.99 -22.21
CA ASN A 244 11.13 -26.20 -22.17
C ASN A 244 12.57 -26.01 -21.67
N TYR A 245 13.21 -24.88 -22.00
CA TYR A 245 14.59 -24.57 -21.59
C TYR A 245 14.78 -23.17 -21.00
N ARG A 246 13.68 -22.43 -20.81
CA ARG A 246 13.71 -21.04 -20.37
C ARG A 246 12.69 -20.79 -19.27
N CYS A 247 13.09 -20.08 -18.23
CA CYS A 247 12.21 -19.66 -17.15
C CYS A 247 12.25 -18.15 -17.02
N LYS A 248 11.10 -17.50 -17.15
CA LYS A 248 10.92 -16.08 -16.87
C LYS A 248 10.50 -15.93 -15.42
N LEU A 249 11.35 -15.30 -14.63
CA LEU A 249 11.11 -14.97 -13.23
C LEU A 249 10.68 -13.51 -13.11
N GLN A 250 9.76 -13.25 -12.19
CA GLN A 250 9.44 -11.91 -11.71
C GLN A 250 10.09 -11.75 -10.34
N ILE A 251 10.94 -10.74 -10.19
CA ILE A 251 11.67 -10.44 -8.96
C ILE A 251 11.12 -9.13 -8.41
N VAL A 252 10.54 -9.18 -7.22
CA VAL A 252 9.96 -8.02 -6.54
C VAL A 252 10.79 -7.68 -5.33
N TYR A 253 11.47 -6.54 -5.36
CA TYR A 253 12.11 -5.97 -4.17
C TYR A 253 11.06 -5.20 -3.37
N ASP A 254 10.89 -5.55 -2.10
CA ASP A 254 10.02 -4.84 -1.16
C ASP A 254 10.63 -4.91 0.24
N PRO A 255 11.34 -3.85 0.69
CA PRO A 255 11.96 -3.84 2.01
C PRO A 255 10.95 -3.60 3.15
N TRP A 256 9.76 -3.08 2.86
CA TRP A 256 8.78 -2.62 3.86
C TRP A 256 7.74 -3.66 4.23
N ARG A 257 7.64 -4.76 3.48
CA ARG A 257 6.66 -5.84 3.67
C ARG A 257 6.39 -6.21 5.14
N TYR A 258 7.42 -6.45 5.94
CA TYR A 258 7.24 -6.84 7.34
C TYR A 258 6.79 -5.70 8.25
N VAL A 259 7.18 -4.47 7.92
CA VAL A 259 6.73 -3.26 8.62
C VAL A 259 5.23 -3.05 8.38
N VAL A 260 4.79 -3.21 7.13
CA VAL A 260 3.36 -3.16 6.78
C VAL A 260 2.58 -4.26 7.48
N LEU A 261 3.10 -5.49 7.46
CA LEU A 261 2.47 -6.64 8.14
C LEU A 261 2.31 -6.39 9.65
N LEU A 262 3.29 -5.78 10.30
CA LEU A 262 3.20 -5.40 11.71
C LEU A 262 2.01 -4.45 11.95
N GLY A 263 1.82 -3.44 11.11
CA GLY A 263 0.68 -2.54 11.19
C GLY A 263 -0.66 -3.26 11.03
N ILE A 264 -0.75 -4.18 10.07
CA ILE A 264 -1.95 -5.01 9.85
C ILE A 264 -2.24 -5.88 11.07
N LEU A 265 -1.23 -6.53 11.66
CA LEU A 265 -1.39 -7.33 12.88
C LEU A 265 -1.89 -6.48 14.04
N MET A 266 -1.29 -5.32 14.28
CA MET A 266 -1.74 -4.37 15.30
C MET A 266 -3.20 -3.96 15.08
N MET A 267 -3.57 -3.65 13.83
CA MET A 267 -4.93 -3.28 13.47
C MET A 267 -5.94 -4.40 13.79
N MET A 268 -5.62 -5.64 13.42
CA MET A 268 -6.46 -6.81 13.67
C MET A 268 -6.60 -7.11 15.16
N THR A 269 -5.49 -7.10 15.91
CA THR A 269 -5.50 -7.31 17.36
C THR A 269 -6.33 -6.23 18.07
N GLY A 270 -6.19 -4.96 17.66
CA GLY A 270 -7.01 -3.87 18.18
C GLY A 270 -8.50 -4.05 17.89
N ALA A 271 -8.85 -4.48 16.68
CA ALA A 271 -10.24 -4.75 16.29
C ALA A 271 -10.87 -5.89 17.12
N LEU A 272 -10.15 -7.01 17.28
CA LEU A 272 -10.60 -8.13 18.12
C LEU A 272 -10.79 -7.70 19.57
N GLY A 273 -9.85 -6.93 20.12
CA GLY A 273 -9.96 -6.42 21.49
C GLY A 273 -11.18 -5.52 21.70
N MET A 274 -11.52 -4.66 20.73
CA MET A 274 -12.75 -3.86 20.77
C MET A 274 -14.01 -4.72 20.69
N PHE A 275 -14.01 -5.73 19.80
CA PHE A 275 -15.13 -6.66 19.62
C PHE A 275 -15.45 -7.42 20.92
N PHE A 276 -14.46 -8.06 21.54
CA PHE A 276 -14.65 -8.79 22.80
C PHE A 276 -15.04 -7.89 23.98
N LYS A 277 -14.53 -6.65 24.02
CA LYS A 277 -14.95 -5.67 25.03
C LYS A 277 -16.44 -5.30 24.86
N GLY A 278 -16.91 -5.16 23.62
CA GLY A 278 -18.32 -4.94 23.32
C GLY A 278 -19.24 -6.02 23.90
N PHE A 279 -18.89 -7.30 23.69
CA PHE A 279 -19.65 -8.42 24.28
C PHE A 279 -19.68 -8.41 25.81
N LYS A 280 -18.56 -8.06 26.46
CA LYS A 280 -18.51 -8.00 27.93
C LYS A 280 -19.45 -6.93 28.48
N MET A 281 -19.54 -5.77 27.82
CA MET A 281 -20.45 -4.70 28.23
C MET A 281 -21.91 -5.11 28.03
N GLN A 282 -22.25 -5.67 26.87
CA GLN A 282 -23.61 -6.15 26.59
C GLN A 282 -24.08 -7.23 27.59
N LYS A 283 -23.22 -8.22 27.88
CA LYS A 283 -23.53 -9.28 28.86
C LYS A 283 -23.66 -8.77 30.30
N GLN A 284 -23.07 -7.63 30.62
CA GLN A 284 -23.18 -7.01 31.93
C GLN A 284 -24.49 -6.21 32.06
N ASP A 285 -24.90 -5.54 30.97
CA ASP A 285 -26.19 -4.84 30.89
C ASP A 285 -27.36 -5.83 30.95
N ASP A 286 -27.28 -6.97 30.23
CA ASP A 286 -28.29 -8.05 30.27
C ASP A 286 -28.42 -8.73 31.65
N LYS A 287 -27.44 -8.56 32.55
CA LYS A 287 -27.48 -9.10 33.93
C LYS A 287 -28.03 -8.11 34.95
N LEU A 288 -28.15 -6.83 34.59
CA LEU A 288 -28.56 -5.74 35.48
C LEU A 288 -29.96 -5.20 35.16
N GLY A 289 -30.54 -5.58 34.02
CA GLY A 289 -31.95 -5.36 33.66
C GLY A 289 -32.81 -6.57 33.97
#